data_AF-A0A183VDG9-F1
#
_entry.id   AF-A0A183VDG9-F1
#
_cell.length_a   1.000
_cell.length_b   1.000
_cell.length_c   1.000
_cell.angle_alpha   90.00
_cell.angle_beta   90.00
_cell.angle_gamma   90.00
#
_symmetry.space_group_name_H-M   'P 1'
#
loop_
_entity.id
_entity.type
_entity.pdbx_description
1 polymer ?
#
loop_
_entity_poly.entity_id
_entity_poly.type
_entity_poly.pdbx_seq_one_letter_code
_entity_poly.pdbx_strand_id
1 'polypeptide(L)'
;MATAAAHVMFDEYGQPFIIIRDEEKQKRLTGVEALKSHILAARAVANTLKSSLGPRGLDKMLVSSDGDVVITNDGATIMDKMDVKHHVARLMVELSKSQDAEIGDGTTGVVEAFCKEVKVRIHLKW
;
A
#
# COMPACT_ATOMS: atom_id res chain seq x y z
N MET A 1 23.87 9.40 18.97
CA MET A 1 24.39 8.10 19.42
C MET A 1 23.33 7.52 20.34
N ALA A 2 22.58 6.55 19.87
CA ALA A 2 21.50 5.95 20.63
C ALA A 2 21.89 4.50 20.98
N THR A 3 21.77 4.16 22.25
CA THR A 3 22.21 2.89 22.83
C THR A 3 21.12 1.85 22.62
N ALA A 4 21.28 0.98 21.62
CA ALA A 4 20.47 -0.22 21.50
C ALA A 4 20.68 -1.10 22.75
N ALA A 5 19.65 -1.25 23.58
CA ALA A 5 19.70 -2.08 24.77
C ALA A 5 19.69 -3.56 24.38
N ALA A 6 20.87 -4.13 24.14
CA ALA A 6 21.04 -5.57 23.99
C ALA A 6 20.85 -6.24 25.36
N HIS A 7 19.88 -7.15 25.47
CA HIS A 7 19.74 -7.99 26.67
C HIS A 7 20.47 -9.31 26.42
N VAL A 8 21.48 -9.58 27.24
CA VAL A 8 22.18 -10.87 27.27
C VAL A 8 21.37 -11.80 28.17
N MET A 9 20.88 -12.88 27.61
CA MET A 9 20.21 -13.95 28.36
C MET A 9 21.00 -15.24 28.22
N PHE A 10 20.88 -16.13 29.20
CA PHE A 10 21.56 -17.42 29.22
C PHE A 10 20.52 -18.52 29.01
N ASP A 11 20.87 -19.53 28.22
CA ASP A 11 20.07 -20.75 28.11
C ASP A 11 20.24 -21.66 29.34
N GLU A 12 19.51 -22.79 29.37
CA GLU A 12 19.59 -23.76 30.46
C GLU A 12 20.98 -24.42 30.62
N TYR A 13 21.86 -24.29 29.62
CA TYR A 13 23.23 -24.78 29.61
C TYR A 13 24.27 -23.68 29.87
N GLY A 14 23.83 -22.46 30.20
CA GLY A 14 24.68 -21.32 30.50
C GLY A 14 25.33 -20.66 29.27
N GLN A 15 24.89 -20.97 28.05
CA GLN A 15 25.39 -20.30 26.85
C GLN A 15 24.72 -18.92 26.69
N PRO A 16 25.50 -17.83 26.54
CA PRO A 16 24.95 -16.50 26.36
C PRO A 16 24.43 -16.34 24.93
N PHE A 17 23.19 -15.88 24.81
CA PHE A 17 22.66 -15.37 23.54
C PHE A 17 22.15 -13.94 23.72
N ILE A 18 22.32 -13.14 22.66
CA ILE A 18 22.03 -11.71 22.68
C ILE A 18 20.68 -11.49 21.99
N ILE A 19 19.70 -10.98 22.73
CA ILE A 19 18.45 -10.48 22.15
C ILE A 19 18.64 -9.00 21.85
N ILE A 20 18.84 -8.69 20.57
CA ILE A 20 18.84 -7.32 20.09
C ILE A 20 17.39 -6.97 19.74
N ARG A 21 16.73 -6.14 20.56
CA ARG A 21 15.47 -5.51 20.16
C ARG A 21 15.80 -4.28 19.32
N ASP A 22 15.61 -4.36 18.00
CA ASP A 22 15.79 -3.23 17.07
C ASP A 22 14.60 -2.25 17.18
N GLU A 23 14.38 -1.69 18.37
CA GLU A 23 13.25 -0.79 18.68
C GLU A 23 13.34 0.53 17.90
N GLU A 24 14.55 0.97 17.55
CA GLU A 24 14.78 2.25 16.85
C GLU A 24 14.32 2.24 15.38
N LYS A 25 14.32 1.09 14.71
CA LYS A 25 13.83 0.99 13.32
C LYS A 25 12.33 0.79 13.20
N GLN A 26 11.66 0.33 14.26
CA GLN A 26 10.23 0.05 14.21
C GLN A 26 9.40 1.28 14.62
N LYS A 27 9.19 2.20 13.67
CA LYS A 27 8.18 3.26 13.80
C LYS A 27 6.78 2.64 13.84
N ARG A 28 6.29 2.36 15.04
CA ARG A 28 4.94 1.86 15.25
C ARG A 28 3.94 3.02 15.25
N LEU A 29 3.19 3.14 14.16
CA LEU A 29 2.04 4.04 14.10
C LEU A 29 0.88 3.39 14.87
N THR A 30 0.30 4.10 15.84
CA THR A 30 -0.82 3.59 16.66
C THR A 30 -2.01 4.54 16.63
N GLY A 31 -3.18 4.02 16.94
CA GLY A 31 -4.41 4.79 17.10
C GLY A 31 -4.92 5.46 15.82
N VAL A 32 -5.48 6.66 15.98
CA VAL A 32 -6.19 7.40 14.91
C VAL A 32 -5.25 7.88 13.81
N GLU A 33 -3.98 8.16 14.13
CA GLU A 33 -3.00 8.63 13.14
C GLU A 33 -2.63 7.54 12.13
N ALA A 34 -2.50 6.29 12.58
CA ALA A 34 -2.29 5.14 11.70
C ALA A 34 -3.46 5.01 10.70
N LEU A 35 -4.70 5.10 11.20
CA LEU A 35 -5.90 5.05 10.36
C LEU A 35 -5.92 6.18 9.32
N LYS A 36 -5.61 7.42 9.73
CA LYS A 36 -5.51 8.56 8.80
C LYS A 36 -4.47 8.32 7.71
N SER A 37 -3.28 7.84 8.08
CA SER A 37 -2.21 7.50 7.10
C SER A 37 -2.69 6.45 6.11
N HIS A 38 -3.37 5.42 6.57
CA HIS A 38 -3.91 4.36 5.73
C HIS A 38 -4.94 4.88 4.72
N ILE A 39 -5.85 5.74 5.14
CA ILE A 39 -6.87 6.32 4.26
C ILE A 39 -6.23 7.27 3.24
N LEU A 40 -5.27 8.08 3.65
CA LEU A 40 -4.56 8.99 2.75
C LEU A 40 -3.84 8.22 1.63
N ALA A 41 -3.19 7.11 1.97
CA ALA A 41 -2.56 6.24 0.99
C ALA A 41 -3.59 5.64 0.02
N ALA A 42 -4.69 5.07 0.53
CA ALA A 42 -5.75 4.51 -0.31
C ALA A 42 -6.40 5.55 -1.23
N ARG A 43 -6.62 6.76 -0.71
CA ARG A 43 -7.19 7.89 -1.47
C ARG A 43 -6.25 8.35 -2.59
N ALA A 44 -4.93 8.39 -2.34
CA ALA A 44 -3.96 8.78 -3.36
C ALA A 44 -4.00 7.80 -4.56
N VAL A 45 -4.06 6.51 -4.27
CA VAL A 45 -4.21 5.46 -5.29
C VAL A 45 -5.52 5.61 -6.05
N ALA A 46 -6.66 5.74 -5.34
CA ALA A 46 -7.96 5.87 -5.96
C ALA A 46 -8.07 7.13 -6.85
N ASN A 47 -7.51 8.26 -6.42
CA ASN A 47 -7.50 9.49 -7.20
C ASN A 47 -6.70 9.36 -8.51
N THR A 48 -5.63 8.56 -8.50
CA THR A 48 -4.81 8.32 -9.70
C THR A 48 -5.59 7.55 -10.76
N LEU A 49 -6.39 6.58 -10.33
CA LEU A 49 -7.17 5.69 -11.18
C LEU A 49 -8.52 6.28 -11.61
N LYS A 50 -9.06 7.25 -10.86
CA LYS A 50 -10.40 7.80 -11.09
C LYS A 50 -10.63 8.34 -12.51
N SER A 51 -9.62 8.96 -13.12
CA SER A 51 -9.75 9.50 -14.48
C SER A 51 -9.68 8.44 -15.59
N SER A 52 -9.30 7.21 -15.24
CA SER A 52 -9.16 6.07 -16.14
C SER A 52 -10.39 5.14 -16.06
N LEU A 53 -11.37 5.49 -15.21
CA LEU A 53 -12.60 4.73 -15.04
C LEU A 53 -13.68 5.15 -16.06
N GLY A 54 -14.28 4.15 -16.72
CA GLY A 54 -15.44 4.31 -17.59
C GLY A 54 -15.09 4.44 -19.09
N PRO A 55 -16.11 4.53 -19.96
CA PRO A 55 -15.93 4.52 -21.42
C PRO A 55 -15.27 5.80 -21.97
N ARG A 56 -15.11 6.83 -21.14
CA ARG A 56 -14.35 8.06 -21.41
C ARG A 56 -13.11 8.17 -20.52
N GLY A 57 -12.62 7.03 -20.01
CA GLY A 57 -11.37 6.96 -19.26
C GLY A 57 -10.20 7.44 -20.11
N LEU A 58 -9.29 8.18 -19.48
CA LEU A 58 -8.05 8.64 -20.11
C LEU A 58 -6.93 7.67 -19.78
N ASP A 59 -6.09 7.38 -20.79
CA ASP A 59 -4.88 6.60 -20.62
C ASP A 59 -3.88 7.31 -19.70
N LYS A 60 -3.09 6.51 -18.99
CA LYS A 60 -1.99 6.98 -18.17
C LYS A 60 -0.67 6.65 -18.83
N MET A 61 0.17 7.68 -18.97
CA MET A 61 1.57 7.52 -19.32
C MET A 61 2.37 7.28 -18.05
N LEU A 62 2.98 6.11 -17.96
CA LEU A 62 3.82 5.65 -16.85
C LEU A 62 5.25 5.62 -17.36
N VAL A 63 6.16 6.24 -16.61
CA VAL A 63 7.58 6.28 -16.93
C VAL A 63 8.35 5.55 -15.83
N SER A 64 9.04 4.47 -16.20
CA SER A 64 9.90 3.74 -15.29
C SER A 64 11.18 4.51 -14.99
N SER A 65 11.86 4.16 -13.89
CA SER A 65 13.19 4.69 -13.55
C SER A 65 14.22 4.43 -14.64
N ASP A 66 14.05 3.35 -15.41
CA ASP A 66 14.95 2.95 -16.48
C ASP A 66 14.66 3.69 -17.81
N GLY A 67 13.64 4.55 -17.85
CA GLY A 67 13.23 5.31 -19.03
C GLY A 67 12.17 4.63 -19.90
N ASP A 68 11.73 3.43 -19.54
CA ASP A 68 10.64 2.74 -20.24
C ASP A 68 9.31 3.48 -20.05
N VAL A 69 8.63 3.73 -21.17
CA VAL A 69 7.32 4.41 -21.19
C VAL A 69 6.23 3.41 -21.53
N VAL A 70 5.21 3.31 -20.68
CA VAL A 70 4.00 2.52 -20.95
C VAL A 70 2.77 3.40 -20.84
N ILE A 71 1.96 3.37 -21.88
CA ILE A 71 0.68 4.07 -21.95
C ILE A 71 -0.42 3.02 -21.84
N THR A 72 -1.26 3.11 -20.81
CA THR A 72 -2.35 2.14 -20.61
C THR A 72 -3.50 2.76 -19.82
N ASN A 73 -4.71 2.23 -20.04
CA ASN A 73 -5.90 2.52 -19.26
C ASN A 73 -6.22 1.42 -18.22
N ASP A 74 -5.52 0.29 -18.26
CA ASP A 74 -5.80 -0.83 -17.36
C ASP A 74 -5.31 -0.54 -15.94
N GLY A 75 -6.24 -0.58 -14.98
CA GLY A 75 -5.97 -0.31 -13.58
C GLY A 75 -4.98 -1.28 -12.95
N ALA A 76 -5.01 -2.57 -13.33
CA ALA A 76 -4.08 -3.57 -12.79
C ALA A 76 -2.64 -3.28 -13.24
N THR A 77 -2.43 -3.02 -14.53
CA THR A 77 -1.13 -2.64 -15.10
C THR A 77 -0.62 -1.31 -14.53
N ILE A 78 -1.50 -0.31 -14.37
CA ILE A 78 -1.13 0.98 -13.74
C ILE A 78 -0.63 0.77 -12.32
N MET A 79 -1.33 -0.04 -11.54
CA MET A 79 -0.97 -0.31 -10.15
C MET A 79 0.30 -1.14 -10.01
N ASP A 80 0.53 -2.09 -10.92
CA ASP A 80 1.73 -2.94 -10.90
C ASP A 80 3.01 -2.14 -11.18
N LYS A 81 2.92 -1.14 -12.07
CA LYS A 81 4.04 -0.26 -12.40
C LYS A 81 4.27 0.89 -11.41
N MET A 82 3.34 1.12 -10.48
CA MET A 82 3.44 2.21 -9.52
C MET A 82 4.31 1.78 -8.32
N ASP A 83 5.35 2.55 -7.99
CA ASP A 83 6.14 2.31 -6.77
C ASP A 83 5.36 2.72 -5.52
N VAL A 84 4.84 1.71 -4.81
CA VAL A 84 4.00 1.90 -3.63
C VAL A 84 4.71 1.44 -2.36
N LYS A 85 5.10 2.40 -1.52
CA LYS A 85 5.76 2.12 -0.23
C LYS A 85 4.79 1.77 0.90
N HIS A 86 3.54 2.21 0.81
CA HIS A 86 2.57 2.05 1.89
C HIS A 86 1.84 0.70 1.82
N HIS A 87 1.87 -0.08 2.91
CA HIS A 87 1.31 -1.44 2.97
C HIS A 87 -0.14 -1.54 2.48
N VAL A 88 -1.02 -0.62 2.88
CA VAL A 88 -2.44 -0.61 2.45
C VAL A 88 -2.57 -0.46 0.93
N ALA A 89 -1.72 0.34 0.31
CA ALA A 89 -1.78 0.52 -1.13
C ALA A 89 -1.21 -0.72 -1.87
N ARG A 90 -0.27 -1.46 -1.27
CA ARG A 90 0.16 -2.78 -1.77
C ARG A 90 -0.97 -3.82 -1.73
N LEU A 91 -1.75 -3.85 -0.65
CA LEU A 91 -2.95 -4.69 -0.56
C LEU A 91 -3.97 -4.34 -1.67
N MET A 92 -4.12 -3.07 -2.02
CA MET A 92 -5.00 -2.67 -3.13
C MET A 92 -4.47 -3.15 -4.49
N VAL A 93 -3.15 -3.19 -4.69
CA VAL A 93 -2.53 -3.75 -5.91
C VAL A 93 -2.80 -5.25 -6.00
N GLU A 94 -2.58 -6.00 -4.92
CA GLU A 94 -2.84 -7.45 -4.88
C GLU A 94 -4.32 -7.78 -5.14
N LEU A 95 -5.22 -6.97 -4.59
CA LEU A 95 -6.66 -7.09 -4.80
C LEU A 95 -7.05 -6.79 -6.25
N SER A 96 -6.47 -5.76 -6.87
CA SER A 96 -6.67 -5.45 -8.29
C SER A 96 -6.17 -6.58 -9.20
N LYS A 97 -4.97 -7.12 -8.93
CA LYS A 97 -4.42 -8.27 -9.67
C LYS A 97 -5.29 -9.52 -9.54
N SER A 98 -5.81 -9.79 -8.35
CA SER A 98 -6.71 -10.93 -8.14
C SER A 98 -7.99 -10.77 -8.95
N GLN A 99 -8.56 -9.56 -9.00
CA GLN A 99 -9.74 -9.27 -9.81
C GLN A 99 -9.47 -9.44 -11.32
N ASP A 100 -8.29 -9.00 -11.76
CA ASP A 100 -7.85 -9.17 -13.16
C ASP A 100 -7.71 -10.64 -13.54
N ALA A 101 -7.13 -11.46 -12.66
CA ALA A 101 -6.95 -12.89 -12.89
C ALA A 101 -8.28 -13.67 -12.99
N GLU A 102 -9.29 -13.27 -12.21
CA GLU A 102 -10.58 -13.97 -12.16
C GLU A 102 -11.54 -13.54 -13.27
N ILE A 103 -11.65 -12.24 -13.57
CA ILE A 103 -12.68 -11.69 -14.46
C ILE A 103 -12.08 -10.88 -15.62
N GLY A 104 -10.87 -10.35 -15.47
CA GLY A 104 -10.20 -9.54 -16.51
C GLY A 104 -10.81 -8.16 -16.76
N ASP A 105 -11.77 -7.74 -15.94
CA ASP A 105 -12.36 -6.40 -15.97
C ASP A 105 -12.80 -5.96 -14.56
N GLY A 106 -13.04 -4.67 -14.40
CA GLY A 106 -13.46 -4.07 -13.14
C GLY A 106 -12.30 -3.80 -12.17
N THR A 107 -11.05 -4.03 -12.57
CA THR A 107 -9.83 -3.78 -11.77
C THR A 107 -9.84 -2.37 -11.17
N THR A 108 -10.12 -1.36 -12.00
CA THR A 108 -10.25 0.05 -11.61
C THR A 108 -11.46 0.32 -10.71
N GLY A 109 -12.58 -0.38 -10.94
CA GLY A 109 -13.84 -0.20 -10.22
C GLY A 109 -13.79 -0.76 -8.80
N VAL A 110 -13.17 -1.93 -8.59
CA VAL A 110 -13.05 -2.53 -7.26
C VAL A 110 -12.19 -1.64 -6.34
N VAL A 111 -11.12 -1.05 -6.87
CA VAL A 111 -10.25 -0.13 -6.11
C VAL A 111 -11.01 1.14 -5.70
N GLU A 112 -11.81 1.71 -6.59
CA GLU A 112 -12.63 2.88 -6.28
C GLU A 112 -13.74 2.55 -5.27
N ALA A 113 -14.39 1.38 -5.43
CA ALA A 113 -15.42 0.89 -4.51
C ALA A 113 -14.85 0.66 -3.10
N PHE A 114 -13.67 0.05 -2.99
CA PHE A 114 -12.97 -0.11 -1.72
C PHE A 114 -12.71 1.24 -1.04
N CYS A 115 -12.22 2.24 -1.79
CA CYS A 115 -11.98 3.56 -1.22
C CYS A 115 -13.30 4.26 -0.79
N LYS A 116 -14.41 4.04 -1.51
CA LYS A 116 -15.74 4.52 -1.11
C LYS A 116 -16.22 3.87 0.19
N GLU A 117 -16.03 2.57 0.34
CA GLU A 117 -16.46 1.83 1.53
C GLU A 117 -15.67 2.25 2.78
N VAL A 118 -14.36 2.42 2.64
CA VAL A 118 -13.48 2.96 3.70
C VAL A 118 -13.91 4.37 4.10
N LYS A 119 -14.38 5.20 3.15
CA LYS A 119 -14.91 6.53 3.45
C LYS A 119 -16.21 6.47 4.28
N VAL A 120 -17.15 5.57 3.93
CA VAL A 120 -18.44 5.43 4.63
C VAL A 120 -18.25 4.89 6.05
N ARG A 121 -17.42 3.85 6.20
CA ARG A 121 -17.22 3.17 7.49
C ARG A 121 -16.61 4.08 8.56
N ILE A 122 -15.79 5.05 8.18
CA ILE A 122 -15.03 5.88 9.13
C ILE A 122 -15.74 7.22 9.43
N HIS A 123 -16.91 7.49 8.84
CA HIS A 123 -17.69 8.74 9.04
C HIS A 123 -16.86 10.03 8.89
N LEU A 124 -15.73 9.98 8.17
CA LEU A 124 -14.88 11.13 7.93
C LEU A 124 -15.43 11.92 6.75
N LYS A 125 -15.96 13.12 7.03
CA LYS A 125 -16.16 14.15 6.01
C LYS A 125 -14.79 14.66 5.59
N TRP A 126 -14.48 14.50 4.31
CA TRP A 126 -13.32 15.12 3.65
C TRP A 126 -13.77 16.40 2.96
#